data_AF-A0A336MP99-F1
#
_entry.id   AF-A0A336MP99-F1
#
_cell.length_a   1.000
_cell.length_b   1.000
_cell.length_c   1.000
_cell.angle_alpha   90.00
_cell.angle_beta   90.00
_cell.angle_gamma   90.00
#
_symmetry.space_group_name_H-M   'P 1'
#
loop_
_entity.id
_entity.type
_entity.pdbx_description
1 polymer ?
#
loop_
_entity_poly.entity_id
_entity_poly.type
_entity_poly.pdbx_seq_one_letter_code
_entity_poly.pdbx_strand_id
1 'polypeptide(L)'
;MPHLFSYILIPSLLLIISVLKASAFQHPEVEIKVLSPKGFSVSIPAESGISLFAFHGKLNEEMEELEAGTWSQDVRKPKNGRFTFTDKNTKLKNGDVLHYWTFTIHNGRGYRHDDGKFVVSSNVALSSSENNLNNSQETSTDTPQNEEEDLL
;
A
#
# COMPACT_ATOMS: atom_id res chain seq x y z
N MET A 1 -50.64 -21.64 25.00
CA MET A 1 -49.91 -21.39 23.73
C MET A 1 -49.18 -20.02 23.71
N PRO A 2 -48.32 -19.64 24.68
CA PRO A 2 -47.44 -18.46 24.52
C PRO A 2 -45.97 -18.81 24.23
N HIS A 3 -45.58 -20.08 24.27
CA HIS A 3 -44.16 -20.46 24.20
C HIS A 3 -43.57 -20.48 22.78
N LEU A 4 -44.38 -20.57 21.71
CA LEU A 4 -43.84 -20.67 20.34
C LEU A 4 -43.22 -19.37 19.80
N PHE A 5 -43.65 -18.19 20.27
CA PHE A 5 -43.13 -16.92 19.77
C PHE A 5 -41.70 -16.60 20.27
N SER A 6 -41.32 -17.12 21.45
CA SER A 6 -40.00 -16.88 22.04
C SER A 6 -38.87 -17.63 21.30
N TYR A 7 -39.17 -18.76 20.66
CA TYR A 7 -38.16 -19.58 19.97
C TYR A 7 -37.81 -19.10 18.56
N ILE A 8 -38.55 -18.13 18.00
CA ILE A 8 -38.29 -17.56 16.66
C ILE A 8 -37.58 -16.19 16.77
N LEU A 9 -37.89 -15.40 17.80
CA LEU A 9 -37.27 -14.09 18.04
C LEU A 9 -35.78 -14.20 18.43
N ILE A 10 -35.42 -15.21 19.24
CA ILE A 10 -34.03 -15.42 19.71
C ILE A 10 -33.07 -15.81 18.57
N PRO A 11 -33.36 -16.79 17.68
CA PRO A 11 -32.46 -17.11 16.57
C PRO A 11 -32.42 -16.02 15.50
N SER A 12 -33.51 -15.27 15.29
CA SER A 12 -33.53 -14.13 14.36
C SER A 12 -32.61 -13.00 14.83
N LEU A 13 -32.61 -12.69 16.14
CA LEU A 13 -31.70 -11.72 16.74
C LEU A 13 -30.23 -12.18 16.65
N LEU A 14 -29.94 -13.46 16.88
CA LEU A 14 -28.60 -14.04 16.73
C LEU A 14 -28.09 -14.03 15.28
N LEU A 15 -28.99 -14.25 14.31
CA LEU A 15 -28.66 -14.16 12.88
C LEU A 15 -28.33 -12.71 12.48
N ILE A 16 -29.10 -11.74 12.95
CA ILE A 16 -28.84 -10.31 12.71
C ILE A 16 -27.49 -9.87 13.29
N ILE A 17 -27.17 -10.26 14.53
CA ILE A 17 -25.89 -9.94 15.18
C ILE A 17 -24.70 -10.58 14.43
N SER A 18 -24.87 -11.77 13.86
CA SER A 18 -23.83 -12.47 13.10
C SER A 18 -23.50 -11.79 11.75
N VAL A 19 -24.46 -11.08 11.14
CA VAL A 19 -24.28 -10.35 9.88
C VAL A 19 -23.58 -9.00 10.07
N LEU A 20 -23.56 -8.46 11.29
CA LEU A 20 -22.98 -7.15 11.66
C LEU A 20 -21.48 -7.17 11.99
N LYS A 21 -20.72 -8.13 11.45
CA LYS A 21 -19.25 -8.08 11.54
C LYS A 21 -18.71 -7.03 10.55
N ALA A 22 -18.78 -5.76 10.93
CA ALA A 22 -18.09 -4.69 10.22
C ALA A 22 -16.59 -4.80 10.50
N SER A 23 -15.77 -5.12 9.49
CA SER A 23 -14.33 -4.92 9.60
C SER A 23 -14.04 -3.42 9.48
N ALA A 24 -13.34 -2.86 10.47
CA ALA A 24 -12.79 -1.53 10.34
C ALA A 24 -11.65 -1.59 9.32
N PHE A 25 -11.54 -0.58 8.45
CA PHE A 25 -10.39 -0.44 7.58
C PHE A 25 -9.14 -0.27 8.45
N GLN A 26 -8.16 -1.13 8.27
CA GLN A 26 -6.84 -1.00 8.88
C GLN A 26 -5.95 -0.31 7.85
N HIS A 27 -5.24 0.75 8.26
CA HIS A 27 -4.33 1.44 7.35
C HIS A 27 -3.28 0.46 6.80
N PRO A 28 -3.13 0.34 5.48
CA PRO A 28 -2.24 -0.63 4.88
C PRO A 28 -0.79 -0.32 5.21
N GLU A 29 0.03 -1.36 5.20
CA GLU A 29 1.46 -1.24 5.50
C GLU A 29 2.16 -0.31 4.49
N VAL A 30 2.92 0.64 5.03
CA VAL A 30 3.73 1.57 4.23
C VAL A 30 5.03 0.89 3.86
N GLU A 31 5.29 0.75 2.56
CA GLU A 31 6.52 0.18 2.03
C GLU A 31 7.44 1.30 1.55
N ILE A 32 8.68 1.31 2.06
CA ILE A 32 9.72 2.27 1.67
C ILE A 32 10.86 1.52 0.98
N LYS A 33 11.21 1.96 -0.23
CA LYS A 33 12.35 1.43 -1.00
C LYS A 33 13.37 2.52 -1.26
N VAL A 34 14.63 2.21 -0.99
CA VAL A 34 15.76 3.04 -1.38
C VAL A 34 16.12 2.68 -2.82
N LEU A 35 16.20 3.67 -3.70
CA LEU A 35 16.50 3.47 -5.11
C LEU A 35 17.99 3.71 -5.38
N SER A 36 18.54 2.96 -6.33
CA SER A 36 19.92 3.12 -6.80
C SER A 36 19.95 3.87 -8.14
N PRO A 37 20.90 4.80 -8.36
CA PRO A 37 21.96 5.25 -7.44
C PRO A 37 21.50 6.32 -6.45
N LYS A 38 20.25 6.79 -6.57
CA LYS A 38 19.64 7.81 -5.71
C LYS A 38 18.12 7.73 -5.80
N GLY A 39 17.46 8.36 -4.85
CA GLY A 39 16.02 8.43 -4.72
C GLY A 39 15.46 7.38 -3.76
N PHE A 40 14.17 7.48 -3.53
CA PHE A 40 13.39 6.52 -2.77
C PHE A 40 11.93 6.57 -3.20
N SER A 41 11.20 5.50 -2.90
CA SER A 41 9.75 5.46 -3.07
C SER A 41 9.07 5.07 -1.78
N VAL A 42 7.90 5.66 -1.53
CA VAL A 42 7.01 5.31 -0.42
C VAL A 42 5.67 4.92 -1.03
N SER A 43 5.13 3.77 -0.63
CA SER A 43 3.92 3.25 -1.26
C SER A 43 3.04 2.45 -0.31
N ILE A 44 1.76 2.39 -0.65
CA ILE A 44 0.79 1.47 -0.08
C ILE A 44 0.14 0.63 -1.19
N PRO A 45 -0.32 -0.59 -0.91
CA PRO A 45 -1.14 -1.36 -1.85
C PRO A 45 -2.39 -0.56 -2.25
N ALA A 46 -2.79 -0.70 -3.51
CA ALA A 46 -4.08 -0.22 -3.96
C ALA A 46 -5.15 -1.23 -3.53
N GLU A 47 -6.12 -0.75 -2.76
CA GLU A 47 -7.27 -1.55 -2.32
C GLU A 47 -8.56 -0.86 -2.73
N SER A 48 -9.62 -1.65 -2.89
CA SER A 48 -10.94 -1.12 -3.24
C SER A 48 -11.40 -0.10 -2.19
N GLY A 49 -11.85 1.06 -2.66
CA GLY A 49 -12.29 2.18 -1.82
C GLY A 49 -11.20 3.20 -1.49
N ILE A 50 -9.92 2.91 -1.73
CA ILE A 50 -8.86 3.91 -1.58
C ILE A 50 -8.92 4.90 -2.75
N SER A 51 -9.03 6.19 -2.45
CA SER A 51 -9.09 7.27 -3.45
C SER A 51 -7.94 8.26 -3.38
N LEU A 52 -7.17 8.24 -2.28
CA LEU A 52 -6.03 9.12 -2.07
C LEU A 52 -5.04 8.49 -1.11
N PHE A 53 -3.76 8.69 -1.39
CA PHE A 53 -2.64 8.48 -0.48
C PHE A 53 -1.80 9.76 -0.47
N ALA A 54 -1.48 10.30 0.70
CA ALA A 54 -0.59 11.43 0.88
C ALA A 54 0.62 10.99 1.71
N PHE A 55 1.80 11.45 1.29
CA PHE A 55 3.05 11.25 2.01
C PHE A 55 3.62 12.60 2.43
N HIS A 56 3.96 12.70 3.71
CA HIS A 56 4.60 13.85 4.32
C HIS A 56 5.84 13.41 5.07
N GLY A 57 7.00 14.04 4.85
CA GLY A 57 8.21 13.60 5.54
C GLY A 57 9.42 14.53 5.45
N LYS A 58 10.39 14.27 6.32
CA LYS A 58 11.69 14.94 6.44
C LYS A 58 12.82 13.92 6.63
N LEU A 59 14.04 14.32 6.26
CA LEU A 59 15.24 13.50 6.41
C LEU A 59 16.06 14.01 7.59
N ASN A 60 16.39 13.12 8.53
CA ASN A 60 17.21 13.38 9.71
C ASN A 60 16.70 14.51 10.62
N GLU A 61 15.40 14.80 10.53
CA GLU A 61 14.71 15.80 11.33
C GLU A 61 13.33 15.24 11.69
N GLU A 62 12.92 15.34 12.95
CA GLU A 62 11.62 14.85 13.39
C GLU A 62 10.47 15.68 12.79
N MET A 63 9.28 15.08 12.71
CA MET A 63 8.07 15.78 12.29
C MET A 63 7.47 16.49 13.51
N GLU A 64 7.14 17.77 13.37
CA GLU A 64 6.32 18.49 14.33
C GLU A 64 4.83 18.31 13.97
N GLU A 65 4.13 17.51 14.77
CA GLU A 65 2.70 17.21 14.57
C GLU A 65 2.39 16.71 13.14
N LEU A 66 1.50 17.41 12.44
CA LEU A 66 1.06 17.11 11.08
C LEU A 66 1.59 18.16 10.09
N GLU A 67 2.82 18.64 10.31
CA GLU A 67 3.45 19.55 9.39
C GLU A 67 3.64 18.93 8.00
N ALA A 68 3.75 19.79 6.97
CA ALA A 68 3.90 19.33 5.60
C ALA A 68 5.19 18.53 5.38
N GLY A 69 6.28 18.88 6.06
CA GLY A 69 7.61 18.33 5.83
C GLY A 69 8.27 18.81 4.54
N THR A 70 9.47 18.29 4.26
CA THR A 70 10.23 18.57 3.02
C THR A 70 9.56 17.94 1.80
N TRP A 71 9.01 16.74 1.98
CA TRP A 71 8.15 16.09 0.99
C TRP A 71 6.71 16.16 1.47
N SER A 72 5.80 16.60 0.60
CA SER A 72 4.38 16.75 0.88
C SER A 72 3.61 16.56 -0.42
N GLN A 73 3.10 15.35 -0.67
CA GLN A 73 2.47 15.05 -1.95
C GLN A 73 1.29 14.08 -1.85
N ASP A 74 0.19 14.48 -2.51
CA ASP A 74 -0.97 13.63 -2.81
C ASP A 74 -0.72 12.74 -4.03
N VAL A 75 -1.07 11.47 -3.91
CA VAL A 75 -1.16 10.47 -4.97
C VAL A 75 -2.62 10.03 -5.08
N ARG A 76 -3.26 10.40 -6.19
CA ARG A 76 -4.71 10.17 -6.41
C ARG A 76 -5.03 9.00 -7.33
N LYS A 77 -4.02 8.44 -7.98
CA LYS A 77 -4.18 7.31 -8.91
C LYS A 77 -3.09 6.28 -8.63
N PRO A 78 -3.46 5.02 -8.38
CA PRO A 78 -2.47 3.97 -8.26
C PRO A 78 -1.87 3.66 -9.63
N LYS A 79 -0.65 3.14 -9.61
CA LYS A 79 0.03 2.57 -10.78
C LYS A 79 0.58 1.21 -10.38
N ASN A 80 0.40 0.20 -11.23
CA ASN A 80 0.87 -1.17 -10.98
C ASN A 80 0.42 -1.71 -9.60
N GLY A 81 -0.85 -1.47 -9.25
CA GLY A 81 -1.45 -1.96 -8.00
C GLY A 81 -1.03 -1.20 -6.74
N ARG A 82 -0.38 -0.04 -6.83
CA ARG A 82 0.07 0.73 -5.65
C ARG A 82 -0.12 2.23 -5.80
N PHE A 83 -0.41 2.91 -4.70
CA PHE A 83 -0.25 4.36 -4.61
C PHE A 83 1.18 4.65 -4.19
N THR A 84 1.93 5.38 -5.00
CA THR A 84 3.37 5.53 -4.82
C THR A 84 3.79 6.98 -4.95
N PHE A 85 4.39 7.50 -3.88
CA PHE A 85 5.25 8.68 -3.92
C PHE A 85 6.65 8.26 -4.36
N THR A 86 7.32 9.07 -5.18
CA THR A 86 8.71 8.80 -5.58
C THR A 86 9.49 10.10 -5.69
N ASP A 87 10.57 10.18 -4.93
CA ASP A 87 11.63 11.15 -5.17
C ASP A 87 12.81 10.46 -5.86
N LYS A 88 13.28 11.05 -6.96
CA LYS A 88 14.37 10.49 -7.79
C LYS A 88 15.72 11.15 -7.51
N ASN A 89 15.78 12.12 -6.61
CA ASN A 89 16.92 13.03 -6.50
C ASN A 89 17.70 12.89 -5.19
N THR A 90 17.04 12.54 -4.09
CA THR A 90 17.67 12.47 -2.78
C THR A 90 18.68 11.35 -2.72
N LYS A 91 19.89 11.69 -2.29
CA LYS A 91 20.96 10.70 -2.07
C LYS A 91 20.93 10.28 -0.62
N LEU A 92 20.25 9.17 -0.34
CA LEU A 92 20.20 8.57 0.99
C LEU A 92 21.51 7.86 1.32
N LYS A 93 21.93 7.95 2.58
CA LYS A 93 23.13 7.32 3.13
C LYS A 93 22.74 6.30 4.20
N ASN A 94 23.62 5.33 4.43
CA ASN A 94 23.45 4.41 5.53
C ASN A 94 23.39 5.18 6.87
N GLY A 95 22.38 4.89 7.68
CA GLY A 95 22.10 5.58 8.94
C GLY A 95 21.20 6.81 8.82
N ASP A 96 20.87 7.29 7.61
CA ASP A 96 19.87 8.34 7.45
C ASP A 96 18.50 7.84 7.95
N VAL A 97 17.71 8.74 8.55
CA VAL A 97 16.38 8.46 9.10
C VAL A 97 15.34 9.31 8.38
N LEU A 98 14.37 8.66 7.77
CA LEU A 98 13.17 9.32 7.23
C LEU A 98 12.11 9.36 8.33
N HIS A 99 11.72 10.56 8.74
CA HIS A 99 10.60 10.82 9.63
C HIS A 99 9.40 11.22 8.80
N TYR A 100 8.23 10.62 9.04
CA TYR A 100 7.08 10.81 8.16
C TYR A 100 5.74 10.55 8.84
N TRP A 101 4.69 11.07 8.22
CA TRP A 101 3.33 10.59 8.42
C TRP A 101 2.66 10.39 7.06
N THR A 102 1.63 9.54 7.02
CA THR A 102 0.85 9.31 5.80
C THR A 102 -0.63 9.47 6.05
N PHE A 103 -1.37 9.80 5.00
CA PHE A 103 -2.82 9.90 5.04
C PHE A 103 -3.46 9.18 3.86
N THR A 104 -4.51 8.42 4.14
CA THR A 104 -5.25 7.67 3.12
C THR A 104 -6.73 7.96 3.24
N ILE A 105 -7.37 8.24 2.10
CA ILE A 105 -8.83 8.29 2.05
C ILE A 105 -9.35 6.94 1.58
N HIS A 106 -10.10 6.26 2.44
CA HIS A 106 -10.81 5.03 2.13
C HIS A 106 -12.32 5.24 2.31
N ASN A 107 -13.09 5.04 1.23
CA ASN A 107 -14.54 5.23 1.19
C ASN A 107 -14.99 6.58 1.79
N GLY A 108 -14.26 7.65 1.48
CA GLY A 108 -14.53 9.01 1.93
C GLY A 108 -14.09 9.34 3.36
N ARG A 109 -13.47 8.40 4.08
CA ARG A 109 -12.92 8.62 5.42
C ARG A 109 -11.40 8.66 5.40
N GLY A 110 -10.82 9.54 6.19
CA GLY A 110 -9.39 9.72 6.33
C GLY A 110 -8.79 8.82 7.41
N TYR A 111 -7.66 8.21 7.11
CA TYR A 111 -6.88 7.37 8.01
C TYR A 111 -5.42 7.83 7.98
N ARG A 112 -4.75 7.83 9.13
CA ARG A 112 -3.35 8.25 9.24
C ARG A 112 -2.47 7.14 9.76
N HIS A 113 -1.20 7.22 9.35
CA HIS A 113 -0.08 6.61 10.05
C HIS A 113 0.83 7.75 10.51
N ASP A 114 0.81 8.00 11.81
CA ASP A 114 1.57 9.07 12.47
C ASP A 114 2.90 8.49 13.02
N ASP A 115 3.87 9.35 13.35
CA ASP A 115 5.16 9.00 13.97
C ASP A 115 6.03 7.96 13.22
N GLY A 116 5.87 7.88 11.90
CA GLY A 116 6.63 6.96 11.04
C GLY A 116 8.12 7.26 11.06
N LYS A 117 8.94 6.23 11.25
CA LYS A 117 10.41 6.30 11.21
C LYS A 117 10.98 5.16 10.37
N PHE A 118 11.86 5.47 9.43
CA PHE A 118 12.56 4.49 8.62
C PHE A 118 14.06 4.78 8.57
N VAL A 119 14.87 3.83 9.03
CA VAL A 119 16.33 3.95 9.03
C VAL A 119 16.90 3.28 7.78
N VAL A 120 17.66 4.02 6.99
CA VAL A 120 18.33 3.52 5.80
C VAL A 120 19.47 2.59 6.23
N SER A 121 19.40 1.34 5.78
CA SER A 121 20.44 0.33 6.01
C SER A 121 21.01 -0.19 4.68
N SER A 122 22.31 -0.47 4.64
CA SER A 122 23.03 -0.97 3.46
C SER A 122 22.42 -2.25 2.87
N ASN A 123 21.83 -3.11 3.70
CA ASN A 123 21.21 -4.36 3.24
C ASN A 123 19.91 -4.11 2.46
N VAL A 124 19.19 -3.03 2.78
CA VAL A 124 17.93 -2.64 2.13
C VAL A 124 18.19 -2.01 0.76
N ALA A 125 19.31 -1.30 0.60
CA ALA A 125 19.73 -0.79 -0.71
C ALA A 125 20.15 -1.91 -1.67
N LEU A 126 20.81 -2.96 -1.15
CA LEU A 126 21.24 -4.13 -1.94
C LEU A 126 20.06 -5.00 -2.39
N SER A 127 19.10 -5.29 -1.50
CA SER A 127 17.90 -6.07 -1.88
C SER A 127 17.02 -5.36 -2.92
N SER A 128 17.05 -4.02 -2.94
CA SER A 128 16.33 -3.21 -3.92
C SER A 128 16.99 -3.24 -5.32
N SER A 129 18.31 -3.45 -5.38
CA SER A 129 19.05 -3.62 -6.64
C SER A 129 18.88 -5.00 -7.26
N GLU A 130 18.82 -6.06 -6.45
CA GLU A 130 18.65 -7.44 -6.95
C GLU A 130 17.23 -7.68 -7.51
N ASN A 131 16.20 -7.12 -6.86
CA ASN A 131 14.81 -7.27 -7.33
C ASN A 131 14.51 -6.53 -8.66
N ASN A 132 15.29 -5.51 -9.04
CA ASN A 132 15.11 -4.81 -10.32
C ASN A 132 15.77 -5.52 -11.52
N LEU A 133 16.75 -6.38 -11.28
CA LEU A 133 17.39 -7.17 -12.33
C LEU A 133 16.52 -8.36 -12.75
N ASN A 134 15.81 -8.97 -11.81
CA ASN A 134 14.97 -10.14 -12.07
C ASN A 134 13.62 -9.81 -12.75
N ASN A 135 13.21 -8.53 -12.77
CA ASN A 135 11.94 -8.13 -13.40
C ASN A 135 12.11 -7.57 -14.83
N SER A 136 13.31 -7.70 -15.41
CA SER A 136 13.64 -7.25 -16.77
C SER A 136 13.78 -8.41 -17.77
N GLN A 137 13.55 -9.66 -17.35
CA GLN A 137 13.56 -10.84 -18.21
C GLN A 137 12.26 -11.64 -18.09
N GLU A 138 11.13 -11.04 -18.47
CA GLU A 138 9.99 -11.82 -18.98
C GLU A 138 9.08 -10.91 -19.81
N THR A 139 9.42 -10.70 -21.08
CA THR A 139 8.46 -10.51 -22.18
C THR A 139 9.25 -10.57 -23.49
N SER A 140 9.21 -11.71 -24.17
CA SER A 140 9.33 -11.86 -25.63
C SER A 140 8.99 -13.30 -26.01
N THR A 141 7.70 -13.51 -26.29
CA THR A 141 7.11 -14.37 -27.34
C THR A 141 7.75 -15.71 -27.69
N ASP A 142 6.95 -16.79 -27.55
CA ASP A 142 6.62 -17.60 -28.72
C ASP A 142 5.21 -18.22 -28.58
N THR A 143 4.35 -17.96 -29.58
CA THR A 143 3.02 -18.56 -29.71
C THR A 143 3.16 -19.69 -30.74
N PRO A 144 2.91 -20.96 -30.41
CA PRO A 144 2.88 -22.00 -31.43
C PRO A 144 1.60 -21.88 -32.27
N GLN A 145 1.76 -21.58 -33.56
CA GLN A 145 0.79 -21.94 -34.58
C GLN A 145 0.85 -23.46 -34.76
N ASN A 146 -0.22 -24.17 -34.37
CA ASN A 146 -0.48 -25.51 -34.87
C ASN A 146 -1.59 -25.40 -35.91
N GLU A 147 -1.20 -25.54 -37.17
CA GLU A 147 -2.07 -25.99 -38.25
C GLU A 147 -2.39 -27.48 -38.08
N GLU A 148 -3.49 -27.88 -38.74
CA GLU A 148 -3.86 -29.23 -39.17
C GLU A 148 -4.77 -30.07 -38.24
N GLU A 149 -6.03 -30.24 -38.65
CA GLU A 149 -6.64 -31.50 -39.12
C GLU A 149 -7.97 -31.11 -39.81
N ASP A 150 -8.18 -31.24 -41.12
CA ASP A 150 -8.23 -32.38 -42.06
C ASP A 150 -9.68 -32.63 -42.52
N LEU A 151 -9.76 -33.00 -43.79
CA LEU A 151 -10.92 -33.21 -44.65
C LEU A 151 -11.90 -34.26 -44.10
N LEU A 152 -13.20 -33.98 -44.19
CA LEU A 152 -14.25 -34.79 -44.85
C LEU A 152 -15.57 -34.00 -44.92
#